data_AF-A0A0S3F2E8-F1
#
_entry.id   AF-A0A0S3F2E8-F1
#
_cell.length_a   1.000
_cell.length_b   1.000
_cell.length_c   1.000
_cell.angle_alpha   90.00
_cell.angle_beta   90.00
_cell.angle_gamma   90.00
#
_symmetry.space_group_name_H-M   'P 1'
#
loop_
_entity.id
_entity.type
_entity.pdbx_description
1 polymer ?
#
loop_
_entity_poly.entity_id
_entity_poly.type
_entity_poly.pdbx_seq_one_letter_code
_entity_poly.pdbx_strand_id
1 'polypeptide(L)'
;MSSIPAITLSEFQNGKIIGYHLAPLYGDNPGDFDALQLIEQLAATSSTFGTSEWRTANALTRHHDGCSAVTLEYDATKALKVATRLTDAERAFLMIPTQSDGLSCYAFLFPTLDFAKYADAKRCAQLIAQYVEVDGLTPNSHLPSFQFRIRHDLPTHFHDGALLNAQSTVELGQMLLTKIRSFER
;
A
#
# COMPACT_ATOMS: atom_id res chain seq x y z
N MET A 1 12.40 -12.92 -19.33
CA MET A 1 12.29 -13.50 -17.97
C MET A 1 11.21 -12.71 -17.27
N SER A 2 10.13 -13.34 -16.81
CA SER A 2 9.12 -12.66 -15.99
C SER A 2 9.73 -12.37 -14.63
N SER A 3 9.90 -11.11 -14.27
CA SER A 3 10.30 -10.71 -12.91
C SER A 3 9.22 -11.15 -11.93
N ILE A 4 9.63 -11.76 -10.80
CA ILE A 4 8.71 -12.05 -9.70
C ILE A 4 8.14 -10.71 -9.22
N PRO A 5 6.80 -10.56 -9.13
CA PRO A 5 6.19 -9.36 -8.59
C PRO A 5 6.73 -9.09 -7.19
N ALA A 6 7.21 -7.86 -6.95
CA ALA A 6 7.84 -7.49 -5.70
C ALA A 6 7.38 -6.11 -5.25
N ILE A 7 7.32 -5.92 -3.93
CA ILE A 7 7.06 -4.62 -3.32
C ILE A 7 8.35 -4.04 -2.73
N THR A 8 8.52 -2.76 -2.95
CA THR A 8 9.48 -1.93 -2.25
C THR A 8 8.88 -1.51 -0.92
N LEU A 9 9.57 -1.81 0.18
CA LEU A 9 9.26 -1.33 1.51
C LEU A 9 10.42 -0.47 2.00
N SER A 10 10.13 0.78 2.33
CA SER A 10 11.08 1.69 2.95
C SER A 10 10.81 1.78 4.44
N GLU A 11 11.83 1.52 5.26
CA GLU A 11 11.76 1.52 6.72
C GLU A 11 12.19 2.88 7.28
N PHE A 12 11.39 3.43 8.20
CA PHE A 12 11.63 4.74 8.79
C PHE A 12 11.80 4.68 10.30
N GLN A 13 12.78 5.46 10.81
CA GLN A 13 12.95 5.72 12.22
C GLN A 13 13.09 7.23 12.44
N ASN A 14 12.24 7.80 13.31
CA ASN A 14 12.22 9.24 13.60
C ASN A 14 12.12 10.12 12.33
N GLY A 15 11.32 9.69 11.35
CA GLY A 15 11.11 10.39 10.08
C GLY A 15 12.28 10.30 9.08
N LYS A 16 13.33 9.55 9.41
CA LYS A 16 14.48 9.29 8.52
C LYS A 16 14.42 7.87 8.00
N ILE A 17 14.87 7.67 6.77
CA ILE A 17 14.93 6.33 6.18
C ILE A 17 16.16 5.63 6.73
N ILE A 18 15.95 4.41 7.23
CA ILE A 18 17.01 3.57 7.78
C ILE A 18 17.23 2.28 6.99
N GLY A 19 16.24 1.89 6.17
CA GLY A 19 16.27 0.64 5.42
C GLY A 19 15.47 0.71 4.13
N TYR A 20 15.93 -0.06 3.15
CA TYR A 20 15.27 -0.27 1.86
C TYR A 20 15.24 -1.75 1.56
N HIS A 21 14.06 -2.24 1.23
CA HIS A 21 13.83 -3.64 1.01
C HIS A 21 13.02 -3.82 -0.25
N LEU A 22 13.45 -4.73 -1.10
CA LEU A 22 12.65 -5.26 -2.19
C LEU A 22 12.27 -6.67 -1.80
N ALA A 23 10.98 -6.91 -1.59
CA ALA A 23 10.48 -8.21 -1.16
C ALA A 23 9.50 -8.75 -2.20
N PRO A 24 9.71 -9.98 -2.70
CA PRO A 24 8.74 -10.60 -3.59
C PRO A 24 7.40 -10.77 -2.86
N LEU A 25 6.29 -10.69 -3.60
CA LEU A 25 4.96 -10.96 -3.03
C LEU A 25 4.83 -12.41 -2.58
N TYR A 26 5.52 -13.32 -3.25
CA TYR A 26 5.54 -14.75 -2.99
C TYR A 26 6.99 -15.21 -2.88
N GLY A 27 7.32 -15.91 -1.80
CA GLY A 27 8.65 -16.49 -1.60
C GLY A 27 8.70 -17.93 -2.10
N ASP A 28 9.29 -18.16 -3.26
CA ASP A 28 9.61 -19.53 -3.73
C ASP A 28 11.02 -19.97 -3.31
N ASN A 29 11.87 -19.01 -2.93
CA ASN A 29 13.26 -19.23 -2.54
C ASN A 29 13.41 -19.25 -1.00
N PRO A 30 13.95 -20.33 -0.41
CA PRO A 30 14.10 -20.47 1.06
C PRO A 30 15.00 -19.44 1.76
N GLY A 31 15.63 -18.51 1.03
CA GLY A 31 16.50 -17.46 1.58
C GLY A 31 16.00 -16.03 1.36
N ASP A 32 14.94 -15.86 0.56
CA ASP A 32 14.34 -14.54 0.31
C ASP A 32 13.13 -14.38 1.24
N PHE A 33 13.10 -13.30 2.02
CA PHE A 33 11.90 -12.95 2.78
C PHE A 33 10.86 -12.40 1.82
N ASP A 34 9.67 -13.00 1.80
CA ASP A 34 8.54 -12.41 1.10
C ASP A 34 8.05 -11.14 1.81
N ALA A 35 7.16 -10.41 1.12
CA ALA A 35 6.58 -9.18 1.62
C ALA A 35 5.94 -9.34 3.00
N LEU A 36 5.25 -10.46 3.24
CA LEU A 36 4.56 -10.72 4.49
C LEU A 36 5.55 -10.90 5.64
N GLN A 37 6.55 -11.77 5.47
CA GLN A 37 7.58 -12.03 6.46
C GLN A 37 8.41 -10.79 6.77
N LEU A 38 8.74 -10.01 5.75
CA LEU A 38 9.48 -8.77 5.92
C LEU A 38 8.66 -7.74 6.72
N ILE A 39 7.36 -7.59 6.46
CA ILE A 39 6.49 -6.69 7.24
C ILE A 39 6.44 -7.13 8.70
N GLU A 40 6.35 -8.43 8.98
CA GLU A 40 6.38 -8.97 10.34
C GLU A 40 7.70 -8.67 11.05
N GLN A 41 8.82 -8.77 10.34
CA GLN A 41 10.14 -8.37 10.87
C GLN A 41 10.21 -6.87 11.14
N LEU A 42 9.75 -6.04 10.18
CA LEU A 42 9.71 -4.59 10.32
C LEU A 42 8.82 -4.15 11.48
N ALA A 43 7.72 -4.85 11.75
CA ALA A 43 6.86 -4.59 12.90
C ALA A 43 7.60 -4.75 14.24
N ALA A 44 8.66 -5.57 14.28
CA ALA A 44 9.49 -5.78 15.47
C ALA A 44 10.61 -4.75 15.62
N THR A 45 11.12 -4.17 14.52
CA THR A 45 12.30 -3.28 14.53
C THR A 45 11.97 -1.81 14.30
N SER A 46 10.88 -1.51 13.60
CA SER A 46 10.47 -0.17 13.19
C SER A 46 9.02 0.11 13.52
N SER A 47 8.70 1.40 13.62
CA SER A 47 7.33 1.86 13.79
C SER A 47 6.65 2.19 12.48
N THR A 48 7.38 2.50 11.40
CA THR A 48 6.78 3.09 10.19
C THR A 48 7.39 2.62 8.87
N PHE A 49 6.54 2.46 7.85
CA PHE A 49 6.95 2.07 6.50
C PHE A 49 6.26 2.89 5.40
N GLY A 50 6.79 2.81 4.17
CA GLY A 50 6.13 3.31 2.95
C GLY A 50 6.47 2.46 1.73
N THR A 51 5.65 2.54 0.67
CA THR A 51 5.78 1.70 -0.55
C THR A 51 6.36 2.43 -1.76
N SER A 52 6.54 3.75 -1.67
CA SER A 52 7.33 4.48 -2.66
C SER A 52 8.81 4.13 -2.52
N GLU A 53 9.53 4.14 -3.63
CA GLU A 53 11.00 4.13 -3.58
C GLU A 53 11.46 5.48 -3.04
N TRP A 54 12.14 5.49 -1.88
CA TRP A 54 12.84 6.69 -1.42
C TRP A 54 14.31 6.52 -1.81
N ARG A 55 14.92 7.51 -2.45
CA ARG A 55 16.31 7.37 -2.97
C ARG A 55 17.34 8.11 -2.12
N THR A 56 16.92 8.87 -1.12
CA THR A 56 17.82 9.67 -0.27
C THR A 56 17.36 9.66 1.19
N ALA A 57 18.29 9.87 2.13
CA ALA A 57 18.06 9.77 3.58
C ALA A 57 17.11 10.83 4.17
N ASN A 58 16.71 11.85 3.39
CA ASN A 58 15.84 12.93 3.84
C ASN A 58 14.47 12.82 3.19
N ALA A 59 13.47 12.43 3.98
CA ALA A 59 12.07 12.31 3.57
C ALA A 59 11.43 13.64 3.10
N LEU A 60 12.06 14.79 3.37
CA LEU A 60 11.54 16.12 3.06
C LEU A 60 11.97 16.63 1.67
N THR A 61 12.98 16.02 1.04
CA THR A 61 13.57 16.49 -0.21
C THR A 61 13.42 15.44 -1.33
N ARG A 62 12.19 15.40 -1.85
CA ARG A 62 11.74 15.04 -3.21
C ARG A 62 12.68 14.14 -4.04
N HIS A 63 12.26 12.89 -4.24
CA HIS A 63 12.09 12.23 -5.55
C HIS A 63 11.23 10.97 -5.32
N HIS A 64 9.90 11.15 -5.28
CA HIS A 64 8.99 10.00 -5.34
C HIS A 64 8.80 9.66 -6.81
N ASP A 65 9.68 8.83 -7.35
CA ASP A 65 9.61 8.48 -8.78
C ASP A 65 8.44 7.53 -9.07
N GLY A 66 7.86 6.92 -8.02
CA GLY A 66 6.70 6.05 -8.08
C GLY A 66 6.58 5.14 -6.87
N CYS A 67 5.74 4.12 -6.97
CA CYS A 67 5.59 3.06 -5.98
C CYS A 67 5.36 1.70 -6.64
N SER A 68 5.74 0.66 -5.90
CA SER A 68 5.52 -0.74 -6.26
C SER A 68 4.14 -1.26 -5.82
N ALA A 69 3.46 -0.51 -4.95
CA ALA A 69 2.11 -0.77 -4.51
C ALA A 69 1.35 0.53 -4.28
N VAL A 70 0.09 0.55 -4.69
CA VAL A 70 -0.86 1.59 -4.31
C VAL A 70 -1.35 1.31 -2.90
N THR A 71 -1.52 2.34 -2.08
CA THR A 71 -1.90 2.18 -0.68
C THR A 71 -3.16 2.95 -0.34
N LEU A 72 -3.99 2.36 0.52
CA LEU A 72 -5.12 3.02 1.16
C LEU A 72 -5.17 2.55 2.62
N GLU A 73 -5.44 3.43 3.57
CA GLU A 73 -5.64 3.04 4.96
C GLU A 73 -7.06 3.37 5.39
N TYR A 74 -7.70 2.40 6.05
CA TYR A 74 -9.05 2.55 6.57
C TYR A 74 -9.10 2.30 8.08
N ASP A 75 -10.06 2.92 8.75
CA ASP A 75 -10.38 2.61 10.14
C ASP A 75 -10.66 1.11 10.32
N ALA A 76 -10.24 0.54 11.45
CA ALA A 76 -10.35 -0.90 11.70
C ALA A 76 -11.79 -1.43 11.65
N THR A 77 -12.79 -0.60 11.96
CA THR A 77 -14.22 -0.96 11.89
C THR A 77 -14.71 -1.19 10.46
N LYS A 78 -13.98 -0.67 9.46
CA LYS A 78 -14.33 -0.73 8.03
C LYS A 78 -13.53 -1.79 7.28
N ALA A 79 -12.39 -2.21 7.84
CA ALA A 79 -11.41 -3.06 7.17
C ALA A 79 -12.00 -4.37 6.64
N LEU A 80 -12.88 -5.04 7.39
CA LEU A 80 -13.53 -6.27 6.92
C LEU A 80 -14.39 -6.02 5.67
N LYS A 81 -15.17 -4.94 5.65
CA LYS A 81 -16.01 -4.58 4.51
C LYS A 81 -15.16 -4.25 3.27
N VAL A 82 -14.04 -3.56 3.46
CA VAL A 82 -13.07 -3.27 2.38
C VAL A 82 -12.49 -4.57 1.84
N ALA A 83 -12.00 -5.46 2.72
CA ALA A 83 -11.43 -6.75 2.32
C ALA A 83 -12.44 -7.61 1.52
N THR A 84 -13.71 -7.65 1.94
CA THR A 84 -14.76 -8.36 1.19
C THR A 84 -14.94 -7.79 -0.21
N ARG A 85 -15.05 -6.47 -0.37
CA ARG A 85 -15.18 -5.83 -1.69
C ARG A 85 -14.02 -6.13 -2.62
N LEU A 86 -12.80 -6.14 -2.09
CA LEU A 86 -11.59 -6.43 -2.85
C LEU A 86 -11.47 -7.92 -3.22
N THR A 87 -11.91 -8.80 -2.32
CA THR A 87 -11.98 -10.25 -2.54
C THR A 87 -13.00 -10.58 -3.65
N ASP A 88 -14.19 -9.98 -3.59
CA ASP A 88 -15.23 -10.13 -4.62
C ASP A 88 -14.76 -9.62 -6.00
N ALA A 89 -13.82 -8.68 -6.01
CA ALA A 89 -13.19 -8.13 -7.20
C ALA A 89 -11.98 -8.94 -7.70
N GLU A 90 -11.68 -10.07 -7.03
CA GLU A 90 -10.53 -10.94 -7.29
C GLU A 90 -9.20 -10.18 -7.32
N ARG A 91 -9.02 -9.20 -6.43
CA ARG A 91 -7.80 -8.38 -6.36
C ARG A 91 -6.81 -8.90 -5.34
N ALA A 92 -5.53 -8.89 -5.71
CA ALA A 92 -4.46 -9.14 -4.76
C ALA A 92 -4.26 -7.92 -3.84
N PHE A 93 -4.11 -8.17 -2.54
CA PHE A 93 -3.75 -7.13 -1.58
C PHE A 93 -3.04 -7.69 -0.34
N LEU A 94 -2.15 -6.89 0.25
CA LEU A 94 -1.71 -7.07 1.63
C LEU A 94 -2.54 -6.18 2.55
N MET A 95 -3.00 -6.73 3.66
CA MET A 95 -3.72 -6.05 4.72
C MET A 95 -2.85 -6.03 5.97
N ILE A 96 -2.35 -4.85 6.32
CA ILE A 96 -1.37 -4.64 7.39
C ILE A 96 -2.07 -3.89 8.54
N PRO A 97 -2.03 -4.40 9.78
CA PRO A 97 -2.49 -3.65 10.95
C PRO A 97 -1.67 -2.38 11.15
N THR A 98 -2.34 -1.23 11.20
CA THR A 98 -1.66 0.08 11.35
C THR A 98 -2.35 0.97 12.39
N GLN A 99 -1.69 2.07 12.73
CA GLN A 99 -2.24 3.09 13.62
C GLN A 99 -2.10 4.48 12.99
N SER A 100 -3.16 5.28 13.05
CA SER A 100 -3.17 6.65 12.58
C SER A 100 -3.92 7.54 13.57
N ASP A 101 -3.31 8.64 14.00
CA ASP A 101 -3.88 9.59 14.98
C ASP A 101 -4.40 8.93 16.27
N GLY A 102 -3.73 7.86 16.73
CA GLY A 102 -4.15 7.09 17.91
C GLY A 102 -5.22 6.03 17.64
N LEU A 103 -5.82 6.02 16.45
CA LEU A 103 -6.86 5.07 16.05
C LEU A 103 -6.28 3.81 15.42
N SER A 104 -6.92 2.67 15.71
CA SER A 104 -6.65 1.39 15.06
C SER A 104 -7.12 1.42 13.60
N CYS A 105 -6.21 1.13 12.68
CA CYS A 105 -6.45 1.15 11.24
C CYS A 105 -5.90 -0.13 10.57
N TYR A 106 -6.17 -0.27 9.28
CA TYR A 106 -5.51 -1.22 8.40
C TYR A 106 -5.10 -0.55 7.09
N ALA A 107 -3.83 -0.71 6.73
CA ALA A 107 -3.32 -0.35 5.42
C ALA A 107 -3.54 -1.52 4.44
N PHE A 108 -4.14 -1.21 3.31
CA PHE A 108 -4.32 -2.08 2.16
C PHE A 108 -3.28 -1.67 1.11
N LEU A 109 -2.35 -2.58 0.83
CA LEU A 109 -1.35 -2.44 -0.23
C LEU A 109 -1.82 -3.25 -1.43
N PHE A 110 -1.97 -2.58 -2.57
CA PHE A 110 -2.34 -3.16 -3.85
C PHE A 110 -1.09 -3.25 -4.72
N PRO A 111 -0.46 -4.43 -4.82
CA PRO A 111 0.77 -4.57 -5.56
C PRO A 111 0.53 -4.30 -7.05
N THR A 112 1.49 -3.60 -7.66
CA THR A 112 1.42 -3.23 -9.07
C THR A 112 2.23 -4.19 -9.93
N LEU A 113 1.77 -4.45 -11.17
CA LEU A 113 2.52 -5.25 -12.15
C LEU A 113 3.85 -4.58 -12.51
N ASP A 114 3.81 -3.25 -12.67
CA ASP A 114 4.94 -2.41 -12.98
C ASP A 114 4.99 -1.25 -12.00
N PHE A 115 6.18 -0.72 -11.76
CA PHE A 115 6.37 0.43 -10.89
C PHE A 115 5.53 1.62 -11.37
N ALA A 116 4.56 2.03 -10.55
CA ALA A 116 3.60 3.06 -10.91
C ALA A 116 4.17 4.44 -10.62
N LYS A 117 4.19 5.33 -11.62
CA LYS A 117 4.60 6.73 -11.42
C LYS A 117 3.70 7.40 -10.39
N TYR A 118 4.24 8.39 -9.67
CA TYR A 118 3.54 9.05 -8.57
C TYR A 118 2.11 9.52 -8.91
N ALA A 119 1.93 10.19 -10.05
CA ALA A 119 0.63 10.70 -10.48
C ALA A 119 -0.38 9.56 -10.76
N ASP A 120 0.08 8.49 -11.40
CA ASP A 120 -0.75 7.34 -11.75
C ASP A 120 -1.10 6.54 -10.50
N ALA A 121 -0.14 6.35 -9.58
CA ALA A 121 -0.36 5.69 -8.30
C ALA A 121 -1.41 6.43 -7.45
N LYS A 122 -1.28 7.76 -7.33
CA LYS A 122 -2.27 8.59 -6.63
C LYS A 122 -3.66 8.46 -7.27
N ARG A 123 -3.74 8.52 -8.60
CA ARG A 123 -5.01 8.41 -9.31
C ARG A 123 -5.62 7.01 -9.19
N CYS A 124 -4.81 5.96 -9.24
CA CYS A 124 -5.22 4.59 -8.98
C CYS A 124 -5.80 4.45 -7.57
N ALA A 125 -5.13 4.99 -6.55
CA ALA A 125 -5.62 4.95 -5.18
C ALA A 125 -7.02 5.54 -5.07
N GLN A 126 -7.25 6.68 -5.73
CA GLN A 126 -8.56 7.35 -5.76
C GLN A 126 -9.63 6.52 -6.48
N LEU A 127 -9.27 5.88 -7.60
CA LEU A 127 -10.19 4.98 -8.33
C LEU A 127 -10.53 3.73 -7.52
N ILE A 128 -9.55 3.15 -6.81
CA ILE A 128 -9.78 2.01 -5.92
C ILE A 128 -10.68 2.42 -4.75
N ALA A 129 -10.44 3.57 -4.13
CA ALA A 129 -11.30 4.08 -3.07
C ALA A 129 -12.75 4.29 -3.54
N GLN A 130 -12.94 4.82 -4.75
CA GLN A 130 -14.26 4.94 -5.38
C GLN A 130 -14.92 3.59 -5.63
N TYR A 131 -14.15 2.60 -6.13
CA TYR A 131 -14.65 1.26 -6.40
C TYR A 131 -15.06 0.52 -5.12
N VAL A 132 -14.23 0.61 -4.08
CA VAL A 132 -14.50 0.00 -2.77
C VAL A 132 -15.78 0.59 -2.15
N GLU A 133 -16.01 1.89 -2.33
CA GLU A 133 -17.19 2.61 -1.85
C GLU A 133 -17.45 2.40 -0.34
N VAL A 134 -16.38 2.48 0.44
CA VAL A 134 -16.42 2.41 1.90
C VAL A 134 -15.84 3.72 2.46
N ASP A 135 -16.51 4.25 3.47
CA ASP A 135 -16.10 5.42 4.24
C ASP A 135 -14.97 5.08 5.23
N GLY A 136 -14.41 6.10 5.89
CA GLY A 136 -13.39 5.90 6.94
C GLY A 136 -11.98 5.74 6.38
N LEU A 137 -11.70 6.34 5.21
CA LEU A 137 -10.34 6.42 4.67
C LEU A 137 -9.54 7.42 5.52
N THR A 138 -8.34 7.03 5.97
CA THR A 138 -7.40 7.95 6.63
C THR A 138 -7.00 9.05 5.65
N PRO A 139 -7.01 10.34 6.07
CA PRO A 139 -6.59 11.45 5.22
C PRO A 139 -5.18 11.24 4.66
N ASN A 140 -4.99 11.59 3.39
CA ASN A 140 -3.70 11.49 2.67
C ASN A 140 -3.11 10.07 2.51
N SER A 141 -3.74 9.01 3.03
CA SER A 141 -3.24 7.63 2.90
C SER A 141 -3.10 7.15 1.44
N HIS A 142 -3.83 7.80 0.53
CA HIS A 142 -3.79 7.59 -0.91
C HIS A 142 -2.58 8.23 -1.61
N LEU A 143 -1.78 9.03 -0.90
CA LEU A 143 -0.57 9.65 -1.45
C LEU A 143 0.59 8.63 -1.40
N PRO A 144 1.35 8.41 -2.49
CA PRO A 144 2.48 7.49 -2.49
C PRO A 144 3.57 7.81 -1.46
N SER A 145 3.63 9.07 -1.00
CA SER A 145 4.58 9.56 0.00
C SER A 145 4.14 9.32 1.46
N PHE A 146 2.96 8.75 1.68
CA PHE A 146 2.43 8.54 3.03
C PHE A 146 3.24 7.48 3.77
N GLN A 147 3.44 7.69 5.07
CA GLN A 147 4.13 6.76 5.96
C GLN A 147 3.11 6.13 6.91
N PHE A 148 3.04 4.82 6.92
CA PHE A 148 2.11 4.05 7.73
C PHE A 148 2.81 3.58 9.00
N ARG A 149 2.14 3.71 10.16
CA ARG A 149 2.67 3.18 11.41
C ARG A 149 2.17 1.76 11.64
N ILE A 150 3.07 0.79 11.71
CA ILE A 150 2.73 -0.62 11.89
C ILE A 150 2.28 -0.88 13.33
N ARG A 151 1.29 -1.75 13.49
CA ARG A 151 0.91 -2.36 14.76
C ARG A 151 1.42 -3.79 14.83
N HIS A 152 1.90 -4.20 16.00
CA HIS A 152 2.50 -5.50 16.25
C HIS A 152 1.57 -6.49 16.97
N ASP A 153 0.36 -6.06 17.34
CA ASP A 153 -0.57 -6.86 18.13
C ASP A 153 -1.49 -7.77 17.28
N LEU A 154 -1.46 -7.61 15.96
CA LEU A 154 -2.28 -8.37 15.01
C LEU A 154 -1.42 -8.84 13.84
N PRO A 155 -1.76 -9.99 13.21
CA PRO A 155 -1.04 -10.49 12.05
C PRO A 155 -1.32 -9.66 10.79
N THR A 156 -0.37 -9.68 9.86
CA THR A 156 -0.58 -9.20 8.50
C THR A 156 -1.21 -10.31 7.66
N HIS A 157 -2.05 -9.95 6.69
CA HIS A 157 -2.71 -10.91 5.81
C HIS A 157 -2.41 -10.60 4.36
N PHE A 158 -2.16 -11.64 3.57
CA PHE A 158 -2.10 -11.53 2.12
C PHE A 158 -3.30 -12.25 1.50
N HIS A 159 -3.98 -11.57 0.58
CA HIS A 159 -5.03 -12.13 -0.23
C HIS A 159 -4.53 -12.21 -1.68
N ASP A 160 -4.58 -13.41 -2.26
CA ASP A 160 -4.15 -13.65 -3.63
C ASP A 160 -5.18 -13.14 -4.66
N GLY A 161 -4.76 -12.85 -5.88
CA GLY A 161 -5.65 -12.38 -6.94
C GLY A 161 -4.94 -11.61 -8.05
N ALA A 162 -5.71 -10.87 -8.84
CA ALA A 162 -5.19 -10.08 -9.93
C ALA A 162 -4.42 -8.85 -9.41
N LEU A 163 -3.14 -8.76 -9.82
CA LEU A 163 -2.28 -7.60 -9.58
C LEU A 163 -2.81 -6.36 -10.29
N LEU A 164 -2.44 -5.18 -9.78
CA LEU A 164 -2.89 -3.91 -10.33
C LEU A 164 -2.01 -3.49 -11.52
N ASN A 165 -2.61 -3.30 -12.70
CA ASN A 165 -1.97 -2.52 -13.76
C ASN A 165 -2.32 -1.05 -13.56
N ALA A 166 -1.40 -0.26 -13.00
CA ALA A 166 -1.66 1.14 -12.68
C ALA A 166 -1.99 1.96 -13.93
N GLN A 167 -1.26 1.77 -15.04
CA GLN A 167 -1.49 2.50 -16.27
C GLN A 167 -2.89 2.22 -16.85
N SER A 168 -3.23 0.94 -17.05
CA SER A 168 -4.54 0.56 -17.60
C SER A 168 -5.69 0.97 -16.68
N THR A 169 -5.49 0.94 -15.35
CA THR A 169 -6.50 1.41 -14.39
C THR A 169 -6.78 2.91 -14.55
N VAL A 170 -5.73 3.72 -14.73
CA VAL A 170 -5.88 5.15 -14.98
C VAL A 170 -6.57 5.43 -16.31
N GLU A 171 -6.19 4.72 -17.38
CA GLU A 171 -6.79 4.87 -18.71
C GLU A 171 -8.30 4.56 -18.68
N LEU A 172 -8.70 3.47 -18.02
CA LEU A 172 -10.12 3.14 -17.83
C LEU A 172 -10.84 4.17 -16.95
N GLY A 173 -10.20 4.64 -15.88
CA GLY A 173 -10.77 5.64 -14.98
C GLY A 173 -10.93 7.02 -15.61
N GLN A 174 -10.17 7.38 -16.64
CA GLN A 174 -10.37 8.62 -17.40
C GLN A 174 -11.72 8.63 -18.14
N MET A 175 -12.24 7.46 -18.52
CA MET A 175 -13.55 7.34 -19.17
C MET A 175 -14.72 7.47 -18.16
N LEU A 176 -14.45 7.28 -16.87
CA LEU A 176 -15.45 7.13 -15.80
C LEU A 176 -15.58 8.38 -14.92
N LEU A 177 -15.27 9.59 -15.41
CA LEU A 177 -15.24 10.84 -14.63
C LEU A 177 -16.43 11.01 -13.65
N THR A 178 -16.22 10.62 -12.40
CA THR A 178 -17.06 10.96 -11.25
C THR A 178 -16.24 11.72 -10.22
N LYS A 179 -16.80 12.83 -9.72
CA LYS A 179 -16.26 13.57 -8.58
C LYS A 179 -15.99 12.57 -7.45
N ILE A 180 -14.75 12.53 -6.95
CA ILE A 180 -14.41 11.81 -5.73
C ILE A 180 -15.34 12.35 -4.63
N ARG A 181 -16.30 11.53 -4.18
CA ARG A 181 -17.03 11.82 -2.93
C ARG A 181 -15.99 11.82 -1.81
N SER A 182 -16.16 12.66 -0.79
CA SER A 182 -15.26 12.62 0.36
C SER A 182 -15.46 11.28 1.08
N PHE A 183 -14.57 10.34 0.85
CA PHE A 183 -14.49 9.05 1.57
C PHE A 183 -13.58 9.16 2.81
N GLU A 184 -12.88 10.30 2.95
CA GLU A 184 -12.09 10.63 4.12
C GLU A 184 -13.01 10.80 5.34
N ARG A 185 -12.52 10.31 6.48
CA ARG A 185 -13.17 10.44 7.80
C ARG A 185 -13.32 11.88 8.26
#